data_AF-A0AA37SSW7-F1
#
_entry.id   AF-A0AA37SSW7-F1
#
_cell.length_a   1.000
_cell.length_b   1.000
_cell.length_c   1.000
_cell.angle_alpha   90.00
_cell.angle_beta   90.00
_cell.angle_gamma   90.00
#
_symmetry.space_group_name_H-M   'P 1'
#
loop_
_entity.id
_entity.type
_entity.pdbx_description
1 polymer ?
#
loop_
_entity_poly.entity_id
_entity_poly.type
_entity_poly.pdbx_seq_one_letter_code
_entity_poly.pdbx_strand_id
1 'polypeptide(L)'
;MDNNDSSEFEKMWEEAGERKLPQRKSDEIFAQVKKSINQEKTKNNRRILFKRSTLGIAASIILMVSAFFVIDYYKACEVEKHSTAYGEQKVLDLPDGSKVKLNANSDIVYSVDWNKKDIRKIWLKGEAFFEVEKKLETKQKFQVVVDELVVEVLGTSFNINNLVENTEIYLEEGSIKLLFGGEFLRMDPGDLVIWSPSKQAIISHEKVRNQSVYTSWKDGVLQFDNLKVAEVLEKIQTIYGLTFHVEDQEQLNRKISAGLPMKKIEILIPILKDVLKLEIIKLDEENYKVI
;
A
#
# COMPACT_ATOMS: atom_id res chain seq x y z
N MET A 1 -62.73 52.79 71.04
CA MET A 1 -63.23 52.45 72.39
C MET A 1 -64.27 51.39 72.16
N ASP A 2 -64.07 50.10 72.46
CA ASP A 2 -63.21 49.44 73.44
C ASP A 2 -62.68 48.12 72.84
N ASN A 3 -61.38 47.88 72.69
CA ASN A 3 -60.40 47.46 73.73
C ASN A 3 -60.81 46.25 74.60
N ASN A 4 -61.74 45.40 74.14
CA ASN A 4 -62.14 44.16 74.84
C ASN A 4 -61.70 42.85 74.12
N ASP A 5 -61.63 42.83 72.78
CA ASP A 5 -61.32 41.61 72.00
C ASP A 5 -59.87 41.09 72.14
N SER A 6 -58.90 41.98 72.34
CA SER A 6 -57.49 41.57 72.49
C SER A 6 -57.25 40.80 73.80
N SER A 7 -57.98 41.15 74.86
CA SER A 7 -57.79 40.52 76.18
C SER A 7 -58.36 39.09 76.24
N GLU A 8 -59.38 38.80 75.44
CA GLU A 8 -59.94 37.44 75.31
C GLU A 8 -58.97 36.52 74.56
N PHE A 9 -58.37 37.01 73.47
CA PHE A 9 -57.37 36.23 72.72
C PHE A 9 -56.09 35.97 73.53
N GLU A 10 -55.63 36.93 74.32
CA GLU A 10 -54.46 36.75 75.20
C GLU A 10 -54.75 35.76 76.33
N LYS A 11 -55.96 35.79 76.90
CA LYS A 11 -56.43 34.76 77.86
C LYS A 11 -56.50 33.37 77.24
N MET A 12 -57.05 33.26 76.03
CA MET A 12 -57.13 31.98 75.32
C MET A 12 -55.74 31.44 74.95
N TRP A 13 -54.80 32.33 74.63
CA TRP A 13 -53.41 31.96 74.33
C TRP A 13 -52.64 31.51 75.58
N GLU A 14 -52.81 32.16 76.73
CA GLU A 14 -52.22 31.70 77.99
C GLU A 14 -52.84 30.37 78.46
N GLU A 15 -54.17 30.21 78.39
CA GLU A 15 -54.83 28.94 78.74
C GLU A 15 -54.44 27.78 77.81
N ALA A 16 -54.12 28.06 76.54
CA ALA A 16 -53.65 27.06 75.60
C ALA A 16 -52.17 26.70 75.82
N GLY A 17 -51.33 27.68 76.22
CA GLY A 17 -49.91 27.51 76.47
C GLY A 17 -49.59 26.64 77.70
N GLU A 18 -50.48 26.60 78.69
CA GLU A 18 -50.30 25.78 79.90
C GLU A 18 -50.79 24.32 79.76
N ARG A 19 -51.49 23.95 78.68
CA ARG A 19 -51.87 22.55 78.43
C ARG A 19 -50.65 21.74 78.00
N LYS A 20 -49.91 21.23 78.99
CA LYS A 20 -48.91 20.19 78.76
C LYS A 20 -49.61 18.97 78.15
N LEU A 21 -49.31 18.71 76.88
CA LEU A 21 -49.70 17.48 76.20
C LEU A 21 -49.25 16.28 77.05
N PRO A 22 -50.10 15.27 77.29
CA PRO A 22 -49.70 14.08 78.01
C PRO A 22 -48.49 13.45 77.32
N GLN A 23 -47.35 13.31 78.03
CA GLN A 23 -46.07 12.85 77.50
C GLN A 23 -46.20 11.58 76.64
N ARG A 24 -47.10 10.68 77.05
CA ARG A 24 -47.41 9.41 76.37
C ARG A 24 -48.00 9.58 74.96
N LYS A 25 -48.80 10.63 74.71
CA LYS A 25 -49.35 10.92 73.37
C LYS A 25 -48.31 11.55 72.44
N SER A 26 -47.39 12.36 72.99
CA SER A 26 -46.25 12.91 72.25
C SER A 26 -45.36 11.78 71.73
N ASP A 27 -45.00 10.83 72.60
CA ASP A 27 -44.07 9.76 72.25
C ASP A 27 -44.65 8.78 71.22
N GLU A 28 -45.95 8.50 71.27
CA GLU A 28 -46.65 7.69 70.26
C GLU A 28 -46.70 8.39 68.89
N ILE A 29 -46.99 9.69 68.85
CA ILE A 29 -47.00 10.47 67.62
C ILE A 29 -45.58 10.58 67.03
N PHE A 30 -44.57 10.84 67.87
CA PHE A 30 -43.17 10.87 67.44
C PHE A 30 -42.70 9.49 66.96
N ALA A 31 -43.11 8.39 67.60
CA ALA A 31 -42.81 7.04 67.15
C ALA A 31 -43.46 6.72 65.80
N GLN A 32 -44.70 7.16 65.57
CA GLN A 32 -45.39 7.04 64.29
C GLN A 32 -44.68 7.83 63.19
N VAL A 33 -44.32 9.09 63.44
CA VAL A 33 -43.59 9.95 62.49
C VAL A 33 -42.22 9.37 62.16
N LYS A 34 -41.48 8.87 63.16
CA LYS A 34 -40.17 8.21 62.95
C LYS A 34 -40.31 6.94 62.11
N LYS A 35 -41.39 6.18 62.31
CA LYS A 35 -41.70 4.96 61.54
C LYS A 35 -42.04 5.30 60.08
N SER A 36 -42.78 6.38 59.83
CA SER A 36 -43.10 6.87 58.49
C SER A 36 -41.86 7.37 57.74
N ILE A 37 -41.00 8.14 58.41
CA ILE A 37 -39.74 8.66 57.81
C ILE A 37 -38.77 7.51 57.49
N ASN A 38 -38.73 6.47 58.32
CA ASN A 38 -37.86 5.31 58.07
C ASN A 38 -38.44 4.36 57.00
N GLN A 39 -39.77 4.35 56.80
CA GLN A 39 -40.43 3.62 55.71
C GLN A 39 -40.23 4.28 54.35
N GLU A 40 -40.10 5.61 54.28
CA GLU A 40 -39.72 6.29 53.03
C GLU A 40 -38.24 6.08 52.67
N LYS A 41 -37.34 6.08 53.66
CA LYS A 41 -35.90 5.80 53.42
C LYS A 41 -35.63 4.36 52.93
N THR A 42 -36.53 3.42 53.19
CA THR A 42 -36.35 2.01 52.82
C THR A 42 -36.94 1.63 51.47
N LYS A 43 -37.82 2.46 50.87
CA LYS A 43 -38.49 2.13 49.59
C LYS A 43 -37.85 2.68 48.33
N ASN A 44 -36.84 3.55 48.42
CA ASN A 44 -36.16 4.12 47.23
C ASN A 44 -34.73 3.65 47.01
N ASN A 45 -34.34 2.53 47.61
CA ASN A 45 -33.13 1.79 47.22
C ASN A 45 -33.49 0.69 46.21
N ARG A 46 -34.09 1.06 45.07
CA ARG A 46 -33.85 0.29 43.85
C ARG A 46 -32.44 0.62 43.39
N ARG A 47 -31.44 0.14 44.15
CA ARG A 47 -30.12 -0.09 43.58
C ARG A 47 -30.38 -1.01 42.41
N ILE A 48 -30.26 -0.49 41.19
CA ILE A 48 -30.09 -1.33 40.02
C ILE A 48 -28.80 -2.08 40.31
N LEU A 49 -28.97 -3.27 40.90
CA LEU A 49 -27.89 -4.19 41.19
C LEU A 49 -27.56 -4.82 39.83
N PHE A 50 -26.96 -4.03 38.95
CA PHE A 50 -26.11 -4.59 37.92
C PHE A 50 -25.08 -5.39 38.71
N LYS A 51 -25.29 -6.71 38.78
CA LYS A 51 -24.34 -7.63 39.41
C LYS A 51 -23.00 -7.27 38.80
N ARG A 52 -22.02 -6.85 39.62
CA ARG A 52 -20.68 -6.47 39.16
C ARG A 52 -20.05 -7.56 38.27
N SER A 53 -20.52 -8.82 38.38
CA SER A 53 -20.15 -9.92 37.48
C SER A 53 -20.60 -9.74 36.02
N THR A 54 -21.78 -9.17 35.74
CA THR A 54 -22.23 -8.94 34.34
C THR A 54 -21.52 -7.75 33.70
N LEU A 55 -21.12 -6.75 34.50
CA LEU A 55 -20.25 -5.67 34.03
C LEU A 55 -18.86 -6.21 33.65
N GLY A 56 -18.30 -7.13 34.43
CA GLY A 56 -17.02 -7.79 34.11
C GLY A 56 -17.09 -8.63 32.83
N ILE A 57 -18.22 -9.33 32.62
CA ILE A 57 -18.47 -10.12 31.40
C ILE A 57 -18.63 -9.19 30.18
N ALA A 58 -19.42 -8.13 30.27
CA ALA A 58 -19.59 -7.17 29.17
C ALA A 58 -18.27 -6.46 28.84
N ALA A 59 -17.50 -6.04 29.85
CA ALA A 59 -16.20 -5.39 29.65
C ALA A 59 -15.17 -6.32 29.01
N SER A 60 -15.17 -7.61 29.34
CA SER A 60 -14.27 -8.61 28.73
C SER A 60 -14.65 -8.94 27.28
N ILE A 61 -15.94 -8.97 26.94
CA ILE A 61 -16.40 -9.09 25.55
C ILE A 61 -15.99 -7.86 24.75
N ILE A 62 -16.18 -6.65 25.29
CA ILE A 62 -15.76 -5.40 24.63
C ILE A 62 -14.25 -5.36 24.43
N LEU A 63 -13.46 -5.79 25.43
CA LEU A 63 -12.00 -5.89 25.31
C LEU A 63 -11.56 -6.93 24.28
N MET A 64 -12.24 -8.07 24.17
CA MET A 64 -11.94 -9.08 23.15
C MET A 64 -12.30 -8.59 21.75
N VAL A 65 -13.46 -7.93 21.59
CA VAL A 65 -13.88 -7.37 20.31
C VAL A 65 -12.97 -6.21 19.91
N SER A 66 -12.62 -5.32 20.83
CA SER A 66 -11.68 -4.23 20.56
C SER A 66 -10.29 -4.78 20.26
N ALA A 67 -9.80 -5.77 21.00
CA ALA A 67 -8.54 -6.43 20.70
C ALA A 67 -8.57 -7.10 19.33
N PHE A 68 -9.68 -7.74 18.94
CA PHE A 68 -9.85 -8.32 17.61
C PHE A 68 -9.77 -7.25 16.51
N PHE A 69 -10.51 -6.13 16.64
CA PHE A 69 -10.44 -5.03 15.68
C PHE A 69 -9.06 -4.35 15.67
N VAL A 70 -8.41 -4.22 16.83
CA VAL A 70 -7.05 -3.69 16.96
C VAL A 70 -6.04 -4.62 16.30
N ILE A 71 -6.16 -5.94 16.49
CA ILE A 71 -5.32 -6.94 15.83
C ILE A 71 -5.56 -6.96 14.32
N ASP A 72 -6.82 -6.91 13.85
CA ASP A 72 -7.14 -6.84 12.42
C ASP A 72 -6.63 -5.53 11.79
N TYR A 73 -6.69 -4.43 12.55
CA TYR A 73 -6.13 -3.13 12.17
C TYR A 73 -4.60 -3.18 12.06
N TYR A 74 -3.90 -3.84 12.99
CA TYR A 74 -2.44 -3.94 12.97
C TYR A 74 -1.88 -5.05 12.05
N LYS A 75 -2.69 -6.04 11.62
CA LYS A 75 -2.32 -7.02 10.59
C LYS A 75 -2.16 -6.40 9.20
N ALA A 76 -2.54 -5.13 9.02
CA ALA A 76 -2.46 -4.40 7.77
C ALA A 76 -1.03 -3.96 7.41
N CYS A 77 -0.05 -4.86 7.33
CA CYS A 77 1.21 -4.59 6.62
C CYS A 77 2.04 -5.85 6.33
N GLU A 78 1.42 -6.96 5.94
CA GLU A 78 2.20 -8.04 5.35
C GLU A 78 2.62 -7.61 3.94
N VAL A 79 3.93 -7.43 3.76
CA VAL A 79 4.56 -7.01 2.52
C VAL A 79 5.45 -8.13 2.04
N GLU A 80 5.32 -8.49 0.77
CA GLU A 80 6.25 -9.38 0.09
C GLU A 80 7.26 -8.55 -0.71
N LYS A 81 8.51 -9.01 -0.67
CA LYS A 81 9.61 -8.47 -1.46
C LYS A 81 10.26 -9.60 -2.24
N HIS A 82 10.43 -9.39 -3.54
CA HIS A 82 11.16 -10.29 -4.43
C HIS A 82 12.24 -9.50 -5.16
N SER A 83 13.40 -10.13 -5.34
CA SER A 83 14.55 -9.55 -6.04
C SER A 83 15.16 -10.59 -6.97
N THR A 84 15.75 -10.15 -8.08
CA THR A 84 16.54 -10.97 -9.02
C THR A 84 17.99 -10.54 -8.99
N ALA A 85 18.90 -11.52 -9.02
CA ALA A 85 20.31 -11.27 -9.25
C ALA A 85 20.58 -10.88 -10.72
N TYR A 86 21.83 -10.54 -11.02
CA TYR A 86 22.27 -10.37 -12.40
C TYR A 86 22.07 -11.65 -13.21
N GLY A 87 21.58 -11.50 -14.44
CA GLY A 87 21.25 -12.61 -15.35
C GLY A 87 20.10 -13.53 -14.88
N GLU A 88 19.44 -13.24 -13.76
CA GLU A 88 18.34 -14.04 -13.22
C GLU A 88 16.98 -13.47 -13.64
N GLN A 89 16.01 -14.33 -13.95
CA GLN A 89 14.62 -13.93 -14.16
C GLN A 89 13.70 -14.71 -13.23
N LYS A 90 12.63 -14.07 -12.76
CA LYS A 90 11.59 -14.71 -11.94
C LYS A 90 10.21 -14.50 -12.55
N VAL A 91 9.33 -15.47 -12.33
CA VAL A 91 7.89 -15.34 -12.61
C VAL A 91 7.18 -15.38 -11.26
N LEU A 92 6.32 -14.40 -11.02
CA LEU A 92 5.58 -14.21 -9.78
C LEU A 92 4.09 -14.24 -10.11
N ASP A 93 3.35 -15.08 -9.41
CA ASP A 93 1.89 -15.06 -9.39
C ASP A 93 1.45 -14.19 -8.21
N LEU A 94 0.76 -13.09 -8.49
CA LEU A 94 0.34 -12.13 -7.47
C LEU A 94 -0.97 -12.58 -6.80
N PRO A 95 -1.29 -12.09 -5.58
CA PRO A 95 -2.49 -12.48 -4.84
C PRO A 95 -3.83 -12.24 -5.57
N ASP A 96 -3.85 -11.32 -6.54
CA ASP A 96 -5.02 -11.03 -7.36
C ASP A 96 -5.13 -11.90 -8.63
N GLY A 97 -4.18 -12.81 -8.87
CA GLY A 97 -4.10 -13.62 -10.09
C GLY A 97 -3.36 -12.96 -11.26
N SER A 98 -2.89 -11.72 -11.10
CA SER A 98 -2.00 -11.09 -12.07
C SER A 98 -0.64 -11.81 -12.10
N LYS A 99 0.06 -11.74 -13.22
CA LYS A 99 1.41 -12.30 -13.36
C LYS A 99 2.43 -11.22 -13.59
N VAL A 100 3.60 -11.41 -12.99
CA VAL A 100 4.76 -10.53 -13.23
C VAL A 100 5.94 -11.39 -13.61
N LYS A 101 6.52 -11.11 -14.77
CA LYS A 101 7.88 -11.55 -15.05
C LYS A 101 8.83 -10.45 -14.63
N LEU A 102 9.72 -10.74 -13.70
CA LEU A 102 10.74 -9.82 -13.19
C LEU A 102 12.06 -10.13 -13.92
N ASN A 103 12.66 -9.12 -14.56
CA ASN A 103 13.92 -9.29 -15.28
C ASN A 103 15.12 -9.28 -14.32
N ALA A 104 16.34 -9.42 -14.84
CA ALA A 104 17.56 -9.34 -14.05
C ALA A 104 17.72 -8.01 -13.32
N ASN A 105 18.46 -8.04 -12.21
CA ASN A 105 18.80 -6.85 -11.42
C ASN A 105 17.59 -5.97 -11.05
N SER A 106 16.51 -6.61 -10.61
CA SER A 106 15.23 -5.93 -10.37
C SER A 106 14.66 -6.30 -9.00
N ASP A 107 13.92 -5.38 -8.42
CA ASP A 107 13.23 -5.51 -7.13
C ASP A 107 11.76 -5.17 -7.30
N ILE A 108 10.90 -5.97 -6.67
CA ILE A 108 9.46 -5.72 -6.60
C ILE A 108 8.96 -5.90 -5.17
N VAL A 109 8.09 -5.00 -4.75
CA VAL A 109 7.51 -4.98 -3.39
C VAL A 109 6.01 -4.75 -3.49
N TYR A 110 5.20 -5.52 -2.77
CA TYR A 110 3.75 -5.35 -2.74
C TYR A 110 3.12 -5.87 -1.44
N SER A 111 1.92 -5.37 -1.11
CA SER A 111 1.17 -5.88 0.05
C SER A 111 0.38 -7.13 -0.31
N VAL A 112 0.32 -8.12 0.58
CA VAL A 112 -0.35 -9.40 0.31
C VAL A 112 -1.88 -9.29 0.39
N ASP A 113 -2.42 -8.37 1.22
CA ASP A 113 -3.86 -8.13 1.32
C ASP A 113 -4.32 -6.96 0.45
N TRP A 114 -4.92 -7.31 -0.69
CA TRP A 114 -5.62 -6.37 -1.57
C TRP A 114 -7.14 -6.45 -1.50
N ASN A 115 -7.71 -7.47 -0.84
CA ASN A 115 -9.15 -7.70 -0.83
C ASN A 115 -9.90 -6.60 -0.07
N LYS A 116 -9.23 -5.95 0.89
CA LYS A 116 -9.79 -4.83 1.68
C LYS A 116 -9.46 -3.44 1.14
N LYS A 117 -8.78 -3.31 -0.01
CA LYS A 117 -8.28 -2.03 -0.54
C LYS A 117 -8.92 -1.68 -1.88
N ASP A 118 -9.01 -0.40 -2.20
CA ASP A 118 -9.46 0.05 -3.55
C ASP A 118 -8.36 -0.06 -4.61
N ILE A 119 -7.10 -0.26 -4.19
CA ILE A 119 -5.91 -0.22 -5.05
C ILE A 119 -4.97 -1.38 -4.71
N ARG A 120 -4.59 -2.12 -5.75
CA ARG A 120 -3.49 -3.09 -5.77
C ARG A 120 -2.21 -2.34 -6.10
N LYS A 121 -1.39 -2.04 -5.09
CA LYS A 121 -0.19 -1.20 -5.23
C LYS A 121 1.09 -2.03 -5.16
N ILE A 122 2.00 -1.74 -6.08
CA ILE A 122 3.31 -2.35 -6.22
C ILE A 122 4.36 -1.25 -6.36
N TRP A 123 5.55 -1.47 -5.80
CA TRP A 123 6.74 -0.67 -6.05
C TRP A 123 7.72 -1.52 -6.85
N LEU A 124 8.27 -0.94 -7.92
CA LEU A 124 9.22 -1.59 -8.82
C LEU A 124 10.50 -0.75 -8.92
N LYS A 125 11.64 -1.44 -8.89
CA LYS A 125 12.94 -0.93 -9.33
C LYS A 125 13.53 -1.93 -10.33
N GLY A 126 14.02 -1.46 -11.48
CA GLY A 126 14.51 -2.32 -12.56
C GLY A 126 13.45 -2.59 -13.64
N GLU A 127 13.39 -3.80 -14.17
CA GLU A 127 12.55 -4.16 -15.30
C GLU A 127 11.57 -5.30 -14.99
N ALA A 128 10.30 -5.11 -15.35
CA ALA A 128 9.26 -6.10 -15.19
C ALA A 128 8.19 -6.00 -16.28
N PHE A 129 7.70 -7.16 -16.70
CA PHE A 129 6.54 -7.30 -17.56
C PHE A 129 5.34 -7.74 -16.72
N PHE A 130 4.23 -7.01 -16.84
CA PHE A 130 3.02 -7.22 -16.07
C PHE A 130 1.89 -7.71 -16.97
N GLU A 131 1.22 -8.78 -16.56
CA GLU A 131 -0.07 -9.23 -17.10
C GLU A 131 -1.12 -9.06 -16.00
N VAL A 132 -1.84 -7.94 -16.03
CA VAL A 132 -2.74 -7.55 -14.92
C VAL A 132 -4.16 -8.07 -15.12
N GLU A 133 -4.66 -8.80 -14.13
CA GLU A 133 -6.00 -9.37 -14.12
C GLU A 133 -7.07 -8.28 -13.93
N LYS A 134 -8.14 -8.34 -14.73
CA LYS A 134 -9.27 -7.39 -14.67
C LYS A 134 -10.19 -7.72 -13.50
N LYS A 135 -10.37 -6.77 -12.57
CA LYS A 135 -11.37 -6.89 -11.50
C LYS A 135 -12.69 -6.25 -11.92
N LEU A 136 -13.47 -6.96 -12.74
CA LEU A 136 -14.70 -6.42 -13.35
C LEU A 136 -15.75 -5.95 -12.34
N GLU A 137 -15.92 -6.68 -11.23
CA GLU A 137 -16.94 -6.37 -10.24
C GLU A 137 -16.59 -5.13 -9.41
N THR A 138 -15.36 -5.05 -8.92
CA THR A 138 -14.91 -3.97 -8.02
C THR A 138 -14.31 -2.79 -8.76
N LYS A 139 -13.91 -2.96 -10.02
CA LYS A 139 -13.12 -2.01 -10.82
C LYS A 139 -11.85 -1.55 -10.08
N GLN A 140 -11.31 -2.43 -9.25
CA GLN A 140 -10.15 -2.16 -8.42
C GLN A 140 -8.93 -1.85 -9.30
N LYS A 141 -8.29 -0.72 -9.01
CA LYS A 141 -7.12 -0.25 -9.75
C LYS A 141 -5.88 -1.06 -9.41
N PHE A 142 -4.95 -1.11 -10.35
CA PHE A 142 -3.61 -1.63 -10.15
C PHE A 142 -2.62 -0.50 -10.43
N GLN A 143 -1.70 -0.27 -9.50
CA GLN A 143 -0.73 0.82 -9.57
C GLN A 143 0.68 0.27 -9.38
N VAL A 144 1.55 0.52 -10.36
CA VAL A 144 3.00 0.31 -10.23
C VAL A 144 3.65 1.67 -10.02
N VAL A 145 4.37 1.81 -8.91
CA VAL A 145 5.11 3.00 -8.54
C VAL A 145 6.58 2.78 -8.88
N VAL A 146 7.15 3.70 -9.66
CA VAL A 146 8.55 3.71 -10.10
C VAL A 146 9.04 5.15 -9.97
N ASP A 147 9.96 5.39 -9.05
CA ASP A 147 10.36 6.74 -8.64
C ASP A 147 9.12 7.61 -8.32
N GLU A 148 8.99 8.80 -8.94
CA GLU A 148 7.83 9.68 -8.82
C GLU A 148 6.70 9.39 -9.83
N LEU A 149 6.87 8.39 -10.70
CA LEU A 149 5.88 8.00 -11.71
C LEU A 149 4.95 6.91 -11.16
N VAL A 150 3.65 7.06 -11.41
CA VAL A 150 2.65 6.02 -11.12
C VAL A 150 1.99 5.54 -12.40
N VAL A 151 2.11 4.25 -12.67
CA VAL A 151 1.47 3.55 -13.79
C VAL A 151 0.17 2.93 -13.28
N GLU A 152 -0.98 3.52 -13.62
CA GLU A 152 -2.31 3.07 -13.21
C GLU A 152 -3.03 2.32 -14.34
N VAL A 153 -3.52 1.11 -14.03
CA VAL A 153 -4.24 0.23 -14.97
C VAL A 153 -5.43 -0.46 -14.31
N LEU A 154 -6.30 -1.06 -15.13
CA LEU A 154 -7.41 -1.93 -14.67
C LEU A 154 -7.23 -3.40 -15.08
N GLY A 155 -6.53 -3.64 -16.19
CA GLY A 155 -6.12 -4.96 -16.65
C GLY A 155 -5.55 -4.82 -18.06
N THR A 156 -4.24 -4.98 -18.13
CA THR A 156 -3.36 -4.42 -19.16
C THR A 156 -2.09 -5.28 -19.17
N SER A 157 -1.51 -5.49 -20.34
CA SER A 157 -0.21 -6.13 -20.51
C SER A 157 0.82 -5.07 -20.91
N PHE A 158 1.87 -4.90 -20.10
CA PHE A 158 2.84 -3.82 -20.30
C PHE A 158 4.20 -4.12 -19.69
N ASN A 159 5.24 -3.47 -20.24
CA ASN A 159 6.60 -3.51 -19.73
C ASN A 159 6.95 -2.18 -19.06
N ILE A 160 7.68 -2.24 -17.95
CA ILE A 160 8.40 -1.09 -17.41
C ILE A 160 9.87 -1.46 -17.29
N ASN A 161 10.76 -0.59 -17.77
CA ASN A 161 12.20 -0.69 -17.60
C ASN A 161 12.78 0.60 -16.98
N ASN A 162 13.31 0.50 -15.76
CA ASN A 162 13.96 1.56 -14.99
C ASN A 162 15.40 1.14 -14.60
N LEU A 163 16.05 0.32 -15.43
CA LEU A 163 17.43 -0.13 -15.20
C LEU A 163 18.48 0.93 -15.58
N VAL A 164 18.13 1.87 -16.46
CA VAL A 164 18.98 2.98 -16.92
C VAL A 164 18.39 4.32 -16.47
N GLU A 165 19.03 5.44 -16.81
CA GLU A 165 18.68 6.79 -16.31
C GLU A 165 17.20 7.17 -16.50
N ASN A 166 16.59 6.77 -17.61
CA ASN A 166 15.19 7.06 -17.92
C ASN A 166 14.33 5.81 -17.80
N THR A 167 13.07 5.99 -17.38
CA THR A 167 12.08 4.92 -17.31
C THR A 167 11.36 4.77 -18.65
N GLU A 168 11.46 3.59 -19.25
CA GLU A 168 10.71 3.21 -20.44
C GLU A 168 9.44 2.45 -20.04
N ILE A 169 8.28 2.86 -20.56
CA ILE A 169 7.00 2.17 -20.38
C ILE A 169 6.47 1.81 -21.77
N TYR A 170 6.33 0.51 -22.04
CA TYR A 170 5.74 0.01 -23.28
C TYR A 170 4.40 -0.67 -23.00
N LEU A 171 3.38 -0.28 -23.75
CA LEU A 171 2.03 -0.84 -23.62
C LEU A 171 1.75 -1.86 -24.73
N GLU A 172 1.58 -3.13 -24.36
CA GLU A 172 1.27 -4.21 -25.30
C GLU A 172 -0.25 -4.36 -25.54
N GLU A 173 -1.04 -4.44 -24.47
CA GLU A 173 -2.51 -4.54 -24.54
C GLU A 173 -3.19 -3.74 -23.44
N GLY A 174 -4.34 -3.15 -23.73
CA GLY A 174 -5.20 -2.49 -22.74
C GLY A 174 -5.05 -0.98 -22.77
N SER A 175 -4.97 -0.35 -21.60
CA SER A 175 -4.73 1.09 -21.49
C SER A 175 -4.02 1.40 -20.17
N ILE A 176 -3.13 2.39 -20.23
CA ILE A 176 -2.40 2.91 -19.06
C ILE A 176 -2.78 4.37 -18.85
N LYS A 177 -2.94 4.74 -17.59
CA LYS A 177 -2.89 6.13 -17.15
C LYS A 177 -1.60 6.34 -16.36
N LEU A 178 -0.67 7.09 -16.93
CA LEU A 178 0.53 7.56 -16.24
C LEU A 178 0.19 8.81 -15.43
N LEU A 179 0.60 8.85 -14.17
CA LEU A 179 0.41 9.98 -13.26
C LEU A 179 1.77 10.47 -12.77
N PHE A 180 2.02 11.78 -12.87
CA PHE A 180 3.27 12.42 -12.45
C PHE A 180 3.04 13.91 -12.25
N GLY A 181 3.66 14.54 -11.24
CA GLY A 181 3.63 16.00 -11.07
C GLY A 181 2.24 16.66 -10.98
N GLY A 182 1.17 15.90 -10.69
CA GLY A 182 -0.22 16.39 -10.75
C GLY A 182 -0.87 16.35 -12.15
N GLU A 183 -0.11 15.97 -13.16
CA GLU A 183 -0.57 15.73 -14.54
C GLU A 183 -0.84 14.24 -14.79
N PHE A 184 -1.39 13.95 -15.97
CA PHE A 184 -1.51 12.57 -16.44
C PHE A 184 -1.36 12.46 -17.95
N LEU A 185 -0.86 11.32 -18.40
CA LEU A 185 -0.86 10.90 -19.80
C LEU A 185 -1.60 9.56 -19.94
N ARG A 186 -2.38 9.40 -21.01
CA ARG A 186 -2.97 8.11 -21.37
C ARG A 186 -2.13 7.48 -22.48
N MET A 187 -1.87 6.19 -22.35
CA MET A 187 -1.25 5.39 -23.41
C MET A 187 -2.27 4.43 -24.03
N ASP A 188 -2.10 4.21 -25.33
CA ASP A 188 -2.82 3.21 -26.11
C ASP A 188 -1.86 2.09 -26.58
N PRO A 189 -2.37 0.89 -26.93
CA PRO A 189 -1.53 -0.23 -27.37
C PRO A 189 -0.53 0.13 -28.47
N GLY A 190 0.72 -0.31 -28.29
CA GLY A 190 1.87 0.00 -29.14
C GLY A 190 2.59 1.31 -28.80
N ASP A 191 2.13 2.05 -27.80
CA ASP A 191 2.82 3.24 -27.31
C ASP A 191 4.05 2.88 -26.46
N LEU A 192 5.13 3.63 -26.67
CA LEU A 192 6.27 3.75 -25.80
C LEU A 192 6.29 5.16 -25.22
N VAL A 193 6.43 5.25 -23.89
CA VAL A 193 6.67 6.51 -23.18
C VAL A 193 8.01 6.43 -22.47
N ILE A 194 8.79 7.50 -22.57
CA ILE A 194 10.05 7.65 -21.83
C ILE A 194 9.88 8.77 -20.81
N TRP A 195 9.99 8.41 -19.54
CA TRP A 195 9.96 9.29 -18.40
C TRP A 195 11.39 9.57 -17.92
N SER A 196 11.69 10.84 -17.66
CA SER A 196 12.97 11.26 -17.09
C SER A 196 12.78 11.67 -15.63
N PRO A 197 13.26 10.88 -14.65
CA PRO A 197 13.17 11.23 -13.23
C PRO A 197 13.87 12.54 -12.91
N SER A 198 15.03 12.81 -13.53
CA SER A 198 15.81 14.04 -13.30
C SER A 198 15.09 15.32 -13.74
N LYS A 199 14.29 15.24 -14.81
CA LYS A 199 13.48 16.35 -15.32
C LYS A 199 12.07 16.36 -14.75
N GLN A 200 11.65 15.29 -14.09
CA GLN A 200 10.27 15.01 -13.71
C GLN A 200 9.29 15.28 -14.87
N ALA A 201 9.66 14.80 -16.07
CA ALA A 201 8.87 15.01 -17.28
C ALA A 201 8.93 13.82 -18.23
N ILE A 202 7.85 13.67 -19.02
CA ILE A 202 7.86 12.80 -20.20
C ILE A 202 8.71 13.48 -21.27
N ILE A 203 9.74 12.76 -21.74
CA ILE A 203 10.68 13.25 -22.75
C ILE A 203 10.45 12.62 -24.13
N SER A 204 9.70 11.53 -24.20
CA SER A 204 9.27 10.91 -25.47
C SER A 204 7.94 10.18 -25.29
N HIS A 205 7.09 10.23 -26.32
CA HIS A 205 5.87 9.45 -26.47
C HIS A 205 5.68 9.14 -27.96
N GLU A 206 5.81 7.87 -28.34
CA GLU A 206 5.71 7.46 -29.73
C GLU A 206 5.09 6.07 -29.88
N LYS A 207 4.61 5.75 -31.09
CA LYS A 207 4.26 4.37 -31.44
C LYS A 207 5.48 3.66 -32.02
N VAL A 208 5.83 2.54 -31.41
CA VAL A 208 6.98 1.77 -31.85
C VAL A 208 6.61 0.83 -32.99
N ARG A 209 7.51 0.69 -33.97
CA ARG A 209 7.35 -0.24 -35.08
C ARG A 209 7.75 -1.66 -34.70
N ASN A 210 8.82 -1.78 -33.93
CA ASN A 210 9.38 -3.06 -33.51
C ASN A 210 9.12 -3.30 -32.02
N GLN A 211 7.99 -3.92 -31.73
CA GLN A 211 7.52 -4.18 -30.37
C GLN A 211 8.44 -5.16 -29.62
N SER A 212 9.06 -6.09 -30.35
CA SER A 212 9.88 -7.14 -29.76
C SER A 212 11.11 -6.61 -29.02
N VAL A 213 11.57 -5.40 -29.34
CA VAL A 213 12.66 -4.71 -28.60
C VAL A 213 12.32 -4.55 -27.11
N TYR A 214 11.05 -4.36 -26.77
CA TYR A 214 10.61 -4.04 -25.40
C TYR A 214 10.10 -5.24 -24.61
N THR A 215 9.72 -6.33 -25.29
CA THR A 215 9.10 -7.50 -24.63
C THR A 215 9.75 -8.83 -24.94
N SER A 216 10.63 -8.97 -25.94
CA SER A 216 11.24 -10.30 -26.24
C SER A 216 12.03 -10.91 -25.08
N TRP A 217 12.49 -10.09 -24.13
CA TRP A 217 13.24 -10.55 -22.96
C TRP A 217 12.40 -11.45 -22.06
N LYS A 218 11.06 -11.26 -22.02
CA LYS A 218 10.17 -12.18 -21.30
C LYS A 218 10.09 -13.56 -21.95
N ASP A 219 10.57 -13.70 -23.17
CA ASP A 219 10.70 -14.98 -23.88
C ASP A 219 12.18 -15.44 -23.97
N GLY A 220 13.08 -14.77 -23.25
CA GLY A 220 14.48 -15.15 -23.12
C GLY A 220 15.39 -14.65 -24.25
N VAL A 221 15.00 -13.60 -24.96
CA VAL A 221 15.80 -12.99 -26.03
C VAL A 221 15.89 -11.47 -25.82
N LEU A 222 17.08 -10.89 -25.90
CA LEU A 222 17.28 -9.44 -26.00
C LEU A 222 17.29 -9.05 -27.47
N GLN A 223 16.26 -8.35 -27.92
CA GLN A 223 16.21 -7.83 -29.28
C GLN A 223 16.72 -6.39 -29.32
N PHE A 224 17.66 -6.14 -30.24
CA PHE A 224 18.15 -4.81 -30.59
C PHE A 224 17.74 -4.48 -32.02
N ASP A 225 17.37 -3.23 -32.25
CA ASP A 225 17.02 -2.73 -33.56
C ASP A 225 17.67 -1.37 -33.80
N ASN A 226 18.63 -1.34 -34.73
CA ASN A 226 19.37 -0.16 -35.14
C ASN A 226 19.99 0.63 -33.96
N LEU A 227 20.45 -0.10 -32.94
CA LEU A 227 20.99 0.42 -31.69
C LEU A 227 22.51 0.53 -31.78
N LYS A 228 23.13 1.55 -31.17
CA LYS A 228 24.59 1.67 -31.16
C LYS A 228 25.21 0.54 -30.34
N VAL A 229 26.41 0.11 -30.74
CA VAL A 229 27.19 -0.88 -29.98
C VAL A 229 27.36 -0.45 -28.52
N ALA A 230 27.61 0.84 -28.24
CA ALA A 230 27.69 1.34 -26.87
C ALA A 230 26.43 1.04 -26.04
N GLU A 231 25.25 1.32 -26.58
CA GLU A 231 23.96 1.11 -25.91
C GLU A 231 23.67 -0.38 -25.72
N VAL A 232 24.09 -1.23 -26.67
CA VAL A 232 24.00 -2.69 -26.53
C VAL A 232 24.90 -3.17 -25.39
N LEU A 233 26.17 -2.74 -25.36
CA LEU A 233 27.10 -3.10 -24.29
C LEU A 233 26.57 -2.62 -22.93
N GLU A 234 26.07 -1.39 -22.83
CA GLU A 234 25.47 -0.84 -21.61
C GLU A 234 24.29 -1.69 -21.12
N LYS A 235 23.36 -2.07 -22.01
CA LYS A 235 22.25 -2.97 -21.64
C LYS A 235 22.76 -4.32 -21.13
N ILE A 236 23.78 -4.91 -21.77
CA ILE A 236 24.38 -6.17 -21.30
C ILE A 236 25.05 -5.99 -19.94
N GLN A 237 25.80 -4.91 -19.72
CA GLN A 237 26.41 -4.60 -18.41
C GLN A 237 25.37 -4.55 -17.30
N THR A 238 24.25 -3.86 -17.54
CA THR A 238 23.23 -3.67 -16.51
C THR A 238 22.47 -4.96 -16.18
N ILE A 239 22.24 -5.82 -17.18
CA ILE A 239 21.55 -7.10 -17.00
C ILE A 239 22.45 -8.13 -16.32
N TYR A 240 23.73 -8.17 -16.66
CA TYR A 240 24.68 -9.21 -16.24
C TYR A 240 25.69 -8.77 -15.19
N GLY A 241 25.69 -7.51 -14.77
CA GLY A 241 26.61 -6.99 -13.75
C GLY A 241 28.04 -6.93 -14.24
N LEU A 242 28.26 -6.53 -15.50
CA LEU A 242 29.58 -6.53 -16.13
C LEU A 242 30.09 -5.11 -16.37
N THR A 243 31.39 -5.02 -16.64
CA THR A 243 32.05 -3.81 -17.14
C THR A 243 32.86 -4.12 -18.40
N PHE A 244 32.60 -3.39 -19.48
CA PHE A 244 33.36 -3.45 -20.72
C PHE A 244 34.30 -2.25 -20.84
N HIS A 245 35.59 -2.53 -20.98
CA HIS A 245 36.63 -1.55 -21.28
C HIS A 245 36.94 -1.57 -22.77
N VAL A 246 36.46 -0.55 -23.49
CA VAL A 246 36.54 -0.49 -24.95
C VAL A 246 37.73 0.36 -25.41
N GLU A 247 38.66 -0.23 -26.15
CA GLU A 247 39.85 0.47 -26.66
C GLU A 247 39.52 1.36 -27.86
N ASP A 248 38.83 0.81 -28.86
CA ASP A 248 38.43 1.56 -30.05
C ASP A 248 37.03 2.18 -29.87
N GLN A 249 37.02 3.46 -29.50
CA GLN A 249 35.78 4.22 -29.29
C GLN A 249 35.01 4.48 -30.60
N GLU A 250 35.62 4.32 -31.78
CA GLU A 250 34.89 4.49 -33.05
C GLU A 250 33.86 3.36 -33.26
N GLN A 251 34.19 2.14 -32.83
CA GLN A 251 33.28 0.98 -32.96
C GLN A 251 31.97 1.16 -32.19
N LEU A 252 31.99 1.96 -31.12
CA LEU A 252 30.84 2.20 -30.26
C LEU A 252 29.69 2.90 -30.97
N ASN A 253 29.97 3.67 -32.02
CA ASN A 253 28.95 4.39 -32.78
C ASN A 253 28.32 3.57 -33.89
N ARG A 254 28.87 2.38 -34.22
CA ARG A 254 28.26 1.49 -35.21
C ARG A 254 26.91 1.02 -34.71
N LYS A 255 25.93 0.94 -35.61
CA LYS A 255 24.59 0.45 -35.30
C LYS A 255 24.45 -1.01 -35.67
N ILE A 256 23.69 -1.74 -34.87
CA ILE A 256 23.38 -3.16 -35.09
C ILE A 256 21.88 -3.43 -34.86
N SER A 257 21.37 -4.44 -35.57
CA SER A 257 20.09 -5.09 -35.25
C SER A 257 20.39 -6.57 -35.06
N ALA A 258 20.05 -7.12 -33.89
CA ALA A 258 20.37 -8.50 -33.52
C ALA A 258 19.48 -8.99 -32.39
N GLY A 259 19.30 -10.31 -32.30
CA GLY A 259 18.72 -10.97 -31.13
C GLY A 259 19.79 -11.73 -30.37
N LEU A 260 19.91 -11.52 -29.06
CA LEU A 260 20.82 -12.25 -28.18
C LEU A 260 20.03 -13.10 -27.18
N PRO A 261 20.29 -14.41 -27.07
CA PRO A 261 19.59 -15.23 -26.09
C PRO A 261 20.05 -14.87 -24.67
N MET A 262 19.11 -14.73 -23.74
CA MET A 262 19.38 -14.52 -22.31
C MET A 262 19.81 -15.83 -21.67
N LYS A 263 21.08 -16.17 -21.86
CA LYS A 263 21.73 -17.37 -21.32
C LYS A 263 22.74 -16.98 -20.24
N LYS A 264 23.36 -17.98 -19.62
CA LYS A 264 24.50 -17.77 -18.73
C LYS A 264 25.62 -17.05 -19.46
N ILE A 265 26.42 -16.28 -18.71
CA ILE A 265 27.41 -15.37 -19.26
C ILE A 265 28.45 -16.08 -20.14
N GLU A 266 28.81 -17.32 -19.81
CA GLU A 266 29.79 -18.13 -20.55
C GLU A 266 29.32 -18.46 -21.96
N ILE A 267 28.00 -18.50 -22.18
CA ILE A 267 27.38 -18.72 -23.49
C ILE A 267 27.13 -17.38 -24.19
N LEU A 268 26.77 -16.34 -23.44
CA LEU A 268 26.46 -15.02 -23.98
C LEU A 268 27.69 -14.36 -24.62
N ILE A 269 28.85 -14.36 -23.95
CA ILE A 269 30.03 -13.62 -24.41
C ILE A 269 30.51 -14.08 -25.80
N PRO A 270 30.66 -15.39 -26.10
CA PRO A 270 31.01 -15.83 -27.45
C PRO A 270 30.01 -15.38 -28.52
N ILE A 271 28.71 -15.43 -28.22
CA ILE A 271 27.66 -14.97 -29.15
C ILE A 271 27.75 -13.46 -29.35
N LEU A 272 27.97 -12.71 -28.27
CA LEU A 272 28.12 -11.26 -28.30
C LEU A 272 29.34 -10.86 -29.14
N LYS A 273 30.46 -11.57 -28.98
CA LYS A 273 31.67 -11.41 -29.80
C LYS A 273 31.33 -11.52 -31.29
N ASP A 274 30.62 -12.57 -31.69
CA ASP A 274 30.26 -12.82 -33.09
C ASP A 274 29.28 -11.79 -33.65
N VAL A 275 28.25 -11.45 -32.87
CA VAL A 275 27.22 -10.47 -33.27
C VAL A 275 27.80 -9.07 -33.39
N LEU A 276 28.63 -8.67 -32.43
CA LEU A 276 29.31 -7.39 -32.45
C LEU A 276 30.49 -7.38 -33.41
N LYS A 277 31.05 -8.52 -33.83
CA LYS A 277 32.31 -8.56 -34.60
C LYS A 277 33.44 -7.79 -33.90
N LEU A 278 33.50 -7.91 -32.58
CA LEU A 278 34.53 -7.32 -31.71
C LEU A 278 35.21 -8.43 -30.95
N GLU A 279 36.48 -8.27 -30.62
CA GLU A 279 37.16 -9.18 -29.71
C GLU A 279 36.80 -8.82 -28.28
N ILE A 280 36.28 -9.78 -27.53
CA ILE A 280 35.88 -9.60 -26.12
C ILE A 280 36.71 -10.56 -25.26
N ILE A 281 37.62 -10.01 -24.46
CA ILE A 281 38.58 -10.75 -23.66
C ILE A 281 38.22 -10.60 -22.19
N LYS A 282 37.97 -11.73 -21.51
CA LYS A 282 37.73 -11.74 -20.07
C LYS A 282 38.99 -11.31 -19.33
N LEU A 283 38.89 -10.29 -18.47
CA LEU A 283 39.95 -9.87 -17.55
C LEU A 283 39.78 -10.56 -16.20
N ASP A 284 38.56 -10.49 -15.65
CA ASP A 284 38.13 -11.17 -14.43
C ASP A 284 36.63 -11.53 -14.51
N GLU A 285 35.98 -11.86 -13.38
CA GLU A 285 34.57 -12.29 -13.38
C GLU A 285 33.59 -11.23 -13.89
N GLU A 286 33.86 -9.95 -13.62
CA GLU A 286 32.97 -8.83 -13.94
C GLU A 286 33.52 -7.95 -15.07
N ASN A 287 34.84 -7.97 -15.31
CA ASN A 287 35.51 -7.06 -16.23
C ASN A 287 35.95 -7.73 -17.53
N TYR A 288 35.66 -7.08 -18.65
CA TYR A 288 35.99 -7.52 -20.00
C TYR A 288 36.66 -6.39 -20.78
N LYS A 289 37.67 -6.73 -21.57
CA LYS A 289 38.31 -5.84 -22.53
C LYS A 289 37.69 -6.05 -23.91
N VAL A 290 37.36 -4.96 -24.62
CA VAL A 290 36.79 -4.99 -25.96
C VAL A 290 37.75 -4.30 -26.94
N ILE A 291 38.13 -5.02 -28.00
CA ILE A 291 39.11 -4.61 -29.03
C ILE A 291 38.46 -4.74 -30.41
#